data_AF-A0A536X509-F1
#
_entry.id   AF-A0A536X509-F1
#
_cell.length_a   1.000
_cell.length_b   1.000
_cell.length_c   1.000
_cell.angle_alpha   90.00
_cell.angle_beta   90.00
_cell.angle_gamma   90.00
#
_symmetry.space_group_name_H-M   'P 1'
#
loop_
_entity.id
_entity.type
_entity.pdbx_description
1 polymer ?
#
loop_
_entity_poly.entity_id
_entity_poly.type
_entity_poly.pdbx_seq_one_letter_code
_entity_poly.pdbx_strand_id
1 'polypeptide(L)'
;MNKLIVVAMMVALPQMAHAIYKCKAADGRVDYSEFACPVAKQALKIDGLPARHQPPATQAAAPVDAEQVMRAEPPRSIAPSKPSIARGVEAEAEPGSRLAAVIAVLEDLDADGRDCEWALKGPGRSMDTCARFLPQTMERGAWSRAVSELQSLAKDRALAERHPGQLERAKQLSERVAGRSKLARAYLFSGR
;
A
#
# COMPACT_ATOMS: atom_id res chain seq x y z
N MET A 1 -43.49 6.23 -36.28
CA MET A 1 -43.38 5.30 -35.13
C MET A 1 -42.43 4.19 -35.57
N ASN A 2 -41.24 3.91 -35.03
CA ASN A 2 -40.65 4.09 -33.71
C ASN A 2 -39.13 4.32 -33.85
N LYS A 3 -38.58 5.28 -33.12
CA LYS A 3 -37.13 5.42 -32.92
C LYS A 3 -36.75 4.60 -31.68
N LEU A 4 -36.13 3.45 -31.88
CA LEU A 4 -35.53 2.66 -30.79
C LEU A 4 -34.21 3.34 -30.40
N ILE A 5 -34.25 4.12 -29.32
CA ILE A 5 -33.07 4.66 -28.66
C ILE A 5 -32.50 3.51 -27.83
N VAL A 6 -31.43 2.89 -28.32
CA VAL A 6 -30.60 1.99 -27.51
C VAL A 6 -29.79 2.87 -26.58
N VAL A 7 -30.29 3.07 -25.36
CA VAL A 7 -29.52 3.67 -24.27
C VAL A 7 -28.45 2.66 -23.90
N ALA A 8 -27.23 2.90 -24.40
CA ALA A 8 -26.04 2.22 -23.92
C ALA A 8 -25.88 2.59 -22.44
N MET A 9 -26.35 1.72 -21.54
CA MET A 9 -25.93 1.70 -20.15
C MET A 9 -24.41 1.47 -20.13
N MET A 10 -23.64 2.56 -20.11
CA MET A 10 -22.28 2.50 -19.59
C MET A 10 -22.40 2.07 -18.14
N VAL A 11 -22.20 0.78 -17.89
CA VAL A 11 -21.90 0.27 -16.56
C VAL A 11 -20.62 0.98 -16.14
N ALA A 12 -20.77 2.04 -15.37
CA ALA A 12 -19.67 2.67 -14.65
C ALA A 12 -19.17 1.61 -13.68
N LEU A 13 -18.17 0.83 -14.10
CA LEU A 13 -17.38 0.01 -13.21
C LEU A 13 -16.89 0.97 -12.11
N PRO A 14 -17.26 0.75 -10.84
CA PRO A 14 -16.74 1.57 -9.77
C PRO A 14 -15.23 1.50 -9.91
N GLN A 15 -14.57 2.66 -9.88
CA GLN A 15 -13.12 2.76 -9.96
C GLN A 15 -12.58 1.87 -8.85
N MET A 16 -12.18 0.65 -9.22
CA MET A 16 -11.82 -0.39 -8.27
C MET A 16 -10.62 0.18 -7.54
N ALA A 17 -10.81 0.51 -6.26
CA ALA A 17 -9.70 0.67 -5.34
C ALA A 17 -8.76 -0.49 -5.63
N HIS A 18 -7.50 -0.19 -5.97
CA HIS A 18 -6.53 -1.20 -6.37
C HIS A 18 -6.47 -2.29 -5.28
N ALA A 19 -7.15 -3.41 -5.54
CA ALA A 19 -7.21 -4.56 -4.68
C ALA A 19 -6.12 -5.53 -5.10
N ILE A 20 -5.53 -6.21 -4.13
CA ILE A 20 -4.49 -7.20 -4.38
C ILE A 20 -5.06 -8.57 -4.00
N TYR A 21 -5.12 -9.47 -4.98
CA TYR A 21 -5.63 -10.83 -4.84
C TYR A 21 -4.46 -11.80 -4.67
N LYS A 22 -4.58 -12.73 -3.71
CA LYS A 22 -3.70 -13.91 -3.55
C LYS A 22 -4.44 -15.13 -4.07
N CYS A 23 -4.00 -15.67 -5.19
CA CYS A 23 -4.69 -16.76 -5.89
C CYS A 23 -3.90 -18.06 -5.78
N LYS A 24 -4.49 -19.08 -5.15
CA LYS A 24 -3.92 -20.43 -5.05
C LYS A 24 -4.48 -21.33 -6.14
N ALA A 25 -3.61 -21.89 -6.96
CA ALA A 25 -3.94 -22.91 -7.95
C ALA A 25 -4.12 -24.29 -7.31
N ALA A 26 -4.77 -25.21 -8.02
CA ALA A 26 -5.05 -26.57 -7.53
C ALA A 26 -3.78 -27.38 -7.22
N ASP A 27 -2.67 -27.09 -7.90
CA ASP A 27 -1.34 -27.68 -7.66
C ASP A 27 -0.62 -27.11 -6.42
N GLY A 28 -1.25 -26.16 -5.71
CA GLY A 28 -0.70 -25.51 -4.53
C GLY A 28 0.14 -24.26 -4.82
N ARG A 29 0.39 -23.91 -6.09
CA ARG A 29 1.11 -22.68 -6.47
C ARG A 29 0.30 -21.44 -6.09
N VAL A 30 0.97 -20.40 -5.58
CA VAL A 30 0.36 -19.12 -5.22
C VAL A 30 0.89 -18.02 -6.14
N ASP A 31 -0.03 -17.28 -6.75
CA ASP A 31 0.26 -16.09 -7.56
C ASP A 31 -0.48 -14.87 -6.98
N TYR A 32 0.01 -13.66 -7.26
CA TYR A 32 -0.64 -12.41 -6.88
C TYR A 32 -1.15 -11.67 -8.11
N SER A 33 -2.26 -10.95 -7.99
CA SER A 33 -2.91 -10.29 -9.11
C SER A 33 -3.61 -9.00 -8.67
N GLU A 34 -3.64 -8.00 -9.54
CA GLU A 34 -4.49 -6.80 -9.38
C GLU A 34 -5.93 -7.03 -9.88
N PHE A 35 -6.17 -8.16 -10.53
CA PHE A 35 -7.48 -8.63 -11.00
C PHE A 35 -7.97 -9.81 -10.16
N ALA A 36 -9.29 -9.99 -10.13
CA ALA A 36 -9.93 -11.11 -9.46
C ALA A 36 -9.32 -12.47 -9.85
N CYS A 37 -9.26 -13.39 -8.88
CA CYS A 37 -8.76 -14.74 -9.15
C CYS A 37 -9.62 -15.43 -10.22
N PRO A 38 -9.02 -16.12 -11.20
CA PRO A 38 -9.77 -16.97 -12.11
C PRO A 38 -10.62 -17.97 -11.32
N VAL A 39 -11.78 -18.36 -11.84
CA VAL A 39 -12.72 -19.29 -11.17
C VAL A 39 -12.05 -20.60 -10.75
N ALA A 40 -11.00 -21.02 -11.47
CA ALA A 40 -10.22 -22.22 -11.17
C ALA A 40 -9.19 -22.06 -10.02
N LYS A 41 -9.04 -20.87 -9.42
CA LYS A 41 -8.11 -20.59 -8.33
C LYS A 41 -8.85 -20.14 -7.08
N GLN A 42 -8.39 -20.59 -5.92
CA GLN A 42 -8.92 -20.16 -4.62
C GLN A 42 -8.35 -18.78 -4.26
N ALA A 43 -9.21 -17.83 -3.91
CA ALA A 43 -8.79 -16.55 -3.35
C ALA A 43 -8.45 -16.70 -1.86
N LEU A 44 -7.28 -16.20 -1.46
CA LEU A 44 -6.78 -16.23 -0.08
C LEU A 44 -6.63 -14.81 0.48
N LYS A 45 -6.67 -14.71 1.81
CA LYS A 45 -6.34 -13.47 2.52
C LYS A 45 -4.85 -13.19 2.46
N ILE A 46 -4.49 -11.91 2.43
CA ILE A 46 -3.12 -11.42 2.59
C ILE A 46 -3.02 -10.77 3.96
N ASP A 47 -2.15 -11.29 4.81
CA ASP A 47 -1.97 -10.75 6.16
C ASP A 47 -1.23 -9.40 6.10
N GLY A 48 -1.68 -8.46 6.94
CA GLY A 48 -1.12 -7.10 6.96
C GLY A 48 -1.59 -6.17 5.84
N LEU A 49 -2.33 -6.66 4.82
CA LEU A 49 -2.86 -5.81 3.77
C LEU A 49 -4.10 -5.03 4.27
N PRO A 50 -4.14 -3.69 4.16
CA PRO A 50 -5.28 -2.90 4.63
C PRO A 50 -6.58 -3.28 3.90
N ALA A 51 -7.72 -3.25 4.61
CA ALA A 51 -9.02 -3.69 4.09
C ALA A 51 -9.42 -3.02 2.76
N ARG A 52 -9.06 -1.75 2.55
CA ARG A 52 -9.33 -1.01 1.29
C ARG A 52 -8.59 -1.57 0.06
N HIS A 53 -7.56 -2.38 0.28
CA HIS A 53 -6.78 -3.07 -0.76
C HIS A 53 -7.06 -4.57 -0.78
N GLN A 54 -7.94 -5.07 0.11
CA GLN A 54 -8.40 -6.44 0.07
C GLN A 54 -9.58 -6.57 -0.91
N PRO A 55 -9.79 -7.75 -1.51
CA PRO A 55 -10.92 -7.98 -2.37
C PRO A 55 -12.26 -7.86 -1.61
N PRO A 56 -13.35 -7.43 -2.27
CA PRO A 56 -14.65 -7.35 -1.65
C PRO A 56 -15.12 -8.74 -1.20
N ALA A 57 -15.81 -8.81 -0.05
CA ALA A 57 -16.18 -10.05 0.63
C ALA A 57 -16.97 -11.05 -0.25
N THR A 58 -17.63 -10.58 -1.31
CA THR A 58 -18.42 -11.40 -2.25
C THR A 58 -17.58 -12.21 -3.24
N GLN A 59 -16.29 -11.92 -3.40
CA GLN A 59 -15.38 -12.62 -4.33
C GLN A 59 -14.35 -13.52 -3.62
N ALA A 60 -14.27 -13.45 -2.29
CA ALA A 60 -13.67 -14.51 -1.50
C ALA A 60 -14.69 -15.66 -1.49
N ALA A 61 -14.57 -16.61 -2.42
CA ALA A 61 -15.38 -17.82 -2.42
C ALA A 61 -15.39 -18.39 -1.00
N ALA A 62 -16.60 -18.68 -0.52
CA ALA A 62 -16.90 -19.05 0.86
C ALA A 62 -15.91 -20.10 1.40
N PRO A 63 -15.48 -20.00 2.67
CA PRO A 63 -14.72 -21.06 3.31
C PRO A 63 -15.58 -22.33 3.33
N VAL A 64 -15.06 -23.43 2.79
CA VAL A 64 -15.70 -24.74 2.95
C VAL A 64 -15.34 -25.26 4.35
N ASP A 65 -16.35 -25.15 5.21
CA ASP A 65 -16.62 -25.80 6.49
C ASP A 65 -15.70 -25.67 7.71
N ALA A 66 -16.42 -25.60 8.82
CA ALA A 66 -15.99 -25.32 10.17
C ALA A 66 -15.53 -26.58 10.90
N GLU A 67 -14.52 -26.43 11.74
CA GLU A 67 -14.52 -27.13 13.02
C GLU A 67 -14.27 -26.08 14.13
N GLN A 68 -15.30 -25.90 14.95
CA GLN A 68 -15.31 -25.06 16.13
C GLN A 68 -14.46 -25.70 17.23
N VAL A 69 -13.55 -24.94 17.82
CA VAL A 69 -13.29 -25.05 19.26
C VAL A 69 -13.33 -23.64 19.85
N MET A 70 -14.45 -23.36 20.53
CA MET A 70 -14.55 -22.26 21.49
C MET A 70 -13.54 -22.47 22.62
N ARG A 71 -12.70 -21.47 22.87
CA ARG A 71 -12.34 -21.09 24.24
C ARG A 71 -12.08 -19.60 24.33
N ALA A 72 -12.97 -18.91 25.04
CA ALA A 72 -12.83 -17.52 25.41
C ALA A 72 -11.92 -17.42 26.64
N GLU A 73 -10.89 -16.56 26.57
CA GLU A 73 -10.25 -15.94 27.74
C GLU A 73 -9.97 -14.45 27.44
N PRO A 74 -10.07 -13.56 28.45
CA PRO A 74 -10.16 -12.09 28.28
C PRO A 74 -8.79 -11.38 28.08
N PRO A 75 -8.77 -10.10 27.68
CA PRO A 75 -7.58 -9.49 27.09
C PRO A 75 -6.59 -9.03 28.16
N ARG A 76 -5.30 -9.36 27.99
CA ARG A 76 -4.21 -8.67 28.69
C ARG A 76 -3.65 -7.55 27.83
N SER A 77 -3.97 -6.34 28.29
CA SER A 77 -3.40 -5.05 27.93
C SER A 77 -1.87 -5.06 27.96
N ILE A 78 -1.23 -4.79 26.82
CA ILE A 78 0.08 -4.12 26.76
C ILE A 78 0.03 -3.15 25.58
N ALA A 79 -0.36 -1.91 25.87
CA ALA A 79 -0.08 -0.78 25.00
C ALA A 79 1.42 -0.46 25.08
N PRO A 80 2.16 -0.36 23.95
CA PRO A 80 3.37 0.43 23.95
C PRO A 80 2.96 1.91 23.95
N SER A 81 3.10 2.54 25.11
CA SER A 81 3.05 4.00 25.28
C SER A 81 4.01 4.66 24.30
N LYS A 82 3.46 5.40 23.33
CA LYS A 82 4.15 6.50 22.66
C LYS A 82 3.23 7.72 22.63
N PRO A 83 3.81 8.91 22.81
CA PRO A 83 3.17 10.01 23.53
C PRO A 83 1.96 10.56 22.78
N SER A 84 0.89 10.79 23.54
CA SER A 84 -0.16 11.74 23.17
C SER A 84 0.50 13.08 22.88
N ILE A 85 0.57 13.47 21.61
CA ILE A 85 0.75 14.87 21.29
C ILE A 85 -0.61 15.52 21.49
N ALA A 86 -0.64 16.36 22.52
CA ALA A 86 -1.77 17.20 22.88
C ALA A 86 -2.32 17.91 21.64
N ARG A 87 -3.63 17.85 21.51
CA ARG A 87 -4.42 18.76 20.69
C ARG A 87 -4.17 20.17 21.21
N GLY A 88 -3.39 20.96 20.49
CA GLY A 88 -3.05 22.32 20.87
C GLY A 88 -2.30 23.02 19.75
N VAL A 89 -3.02 23.89 19.03
CA VAL A 89 -2.52 24.88 18.06
C VAL A 89 -1.79 24.25 16.87
N GLU A 90 -2.46 24.18 15.72
CA GLU A 90 -1.77 24.05 14.42
C GLU A 90 -0.99 25.34 14.17
N ALA A 91 0.14 25.51 14.87
CA ALA A 91 1.20 26.35 14.37
C ALA A 91 1.64 25.70 13.06
N GLU A 92 1.52 26.42 11.94
CA GLU A 92 2.08 25.94 10.68
C GLU A 92 3.54 25.54 10.94
N ALA A 93 3.81 24.24 10.85
CA ALA A 93 5.11 23.71 11.16
C ALA A 93 6.13 24.39 10.23
N GLU A 94 7.23 24.91 10.80
CA GLU A 94 8.30 25.57 10.05
C GLU A 94 8.74 24.70 8.85
N PRO A 95 8.96 25.27 7.65
CA PRO A 95 9.29 24.52 6.44
C PRO A 95 10.41 23.48 6.60
N GLY A 96 11.42 23.77 7.45
CA GLY A 96 12.49 22.82 7.77
C GLY A 96 12.03 21.60 8.56
N SER A 97 11.10 21.77 9.50
CA SER A 97 10.52 20.65 10.26
C SER A 97 9.63 19.77 9.39
N ARG A 98 8.90 20.37 8.44
CA ARG A 98 8.13 19.67 7.41
C ARG A 98 9.04 18.84 6.50
N LEU A 99 10.17 19.41 6.07
CA LEU A 99 11.18 18.67 5.29
C LEU A 99 11.75 17.47 6.05
N ALA A 100 12.06 17.64 7.33
CA ALA A 100 12.53 16.54 8.18
C ALA A 100 11.48 15.42 8.31
N ALA A 101 10.20 15.77 8.47
CA ALA A 101 9.11 14.80 8.51
C ALA A 101 8.95 14.04 7.19
N VAL A 102 9.06 14.72 6.04
CA VAL A 102 9.07 14.08 4.70
C VAL A 102 10.21 13.08 4.59
N ILE A 103 11.42 13.46 4.99
CA ILE A 103 12.60 12.58 4.93
C ILE A 103 12.37 11.33 5.77
N ALA A 104 11.89 11.49 7.01
CA ALA A 104 11.63 10.35 7.91
C ALA A 104 10.61 9.37 7.32
N VAL A 105 9.52 9.87 6.71
CA VAL A 105 8.54 9.02 6.01
C VAL A 105 9.20 8.28 4.84
N LEU A 106 10.01 8.95 4.03
CA LEU A 106 10.64 8.32 2.88
C LEU A 106 11.73 7.30 3.29
N GLU A 107 12.43 7.51 4.41
CA GLU A 107 13.39 6.55 4.97
C GLU A 107 12.71 5.27 5.46
N ASP A 108 11.60 5.42 6.18
CA ASP A 108 10.78 4.29 6.64
C ASP A 108 10.27 3.47 5.45
N LEU A 109 9.75 4.15 4.42
CA LEU A 109 9.32 3.51 3.17
C LEU A 109 10.47 2.86 2.38
N ASP A 110 11.67 3.44 2.41
CA ASP A 110 12.86 2.85 1.78
C ASP A 110 13.27 1.56 2.49
N ALA A 111 13.19 1.51 3.82
CA ALA A 111 13.43 0.30 4.61
C ALA A 111 12.39 -0.79 4.31
N ASP A 112 11.09 -0.47 4.41
CA ASP A 112 10.01 -1.39 4.05
C ASP A 112 10.14 -1.90 2.60
N GLY A 113 10.56 -1.02 1.68
CA GLY A 113 10.81 -1.37 0.29
C GLY A 113 11.98 -2.35 0.11
N ARG A 114 13.06 -2.20 0.88
CA ARG A 114 14.20 -3.13 0.87
C ARG A 114 13.79 -4.51 1.37
N ASP A 115 13.02 -4.58 2.46
CA ASP A 115 12.54 -5.83 3.02
C ASP A 115 11.60 -6.56 2.04
N CYS A 116 10.71 -5.82 1.38
CA CYS A 116 9.87 -6.35 0.31
C CYS A 116 10.72 -6.85 -0.88
N GLU A 117 11.70 -6.08 -1.34
CA GLU A 117 12.59 -6.50 -2.44
C GLU A 117 13.35 -7.79 -2.11
N TRP A 118 13.88 -7.91 -0.89
CA TRP A 118 14.54 -9.13 -0.42
C TRP A 118 13.59 -10.33 -0.38
N ALA A 119 12.37 -10.15 0.13
CA ALA A 119 11.36 -11.21 0.17
C ALA A 119 10.95 -11.70 -1.23
N LEU A 120 10.94 -10.81 -2.24
CA LEU A 120 10.60 -11.16 -3.61
C LEU A 120 11.75 -11.84 -4.38
N LYS A 121 13.00 -11.55 -4.01
CA LYS A 121 14.19 -12.18 -4.59
C LYS A 121 14.57 -13.50 -3.90
N GLY A 122 14.15 -13.70 -2.65
CA GLY A 122 14.39 -14.91 -1.87
C GLY A 122 13.49 -16.10 -2.25
N PRO A 123 13.77 -17.30 -1.70
CA PRO A 123 12.90 -18.46 -1.84
C PRO A 123 11.59 -18.23 -1.08
N GLY A 124 10.45 -18.47 -1.73
CA GLY A 124 9.13 -18.37 -1.10
C GLY A 124 8.41 -17.03 -1.24
N ARG A 125 8.65 -16.29 -2.33
CA ARG A 125 7.95 -15.05 -2.75
C ARG A 125 6.59 -14.85 -2.07
N SER A 126 6.55 -14.02 -1.03
CA SER A 126 5.32 -13.72 -0.32
C SER A 126 5.02 -12.22 -0.36
N MET A 127 3.76 -11.91 -0.60
CA MET A 127 3.21 -10.57 -0.47
C MET A 127 3.10 -10.12 0.98
N ASP A 128 3.16 -11.04 1.96
CA ASP A 128 2.94 -10.71 3.37
C ASP A 128 4.02 -9.71 3.87
N THR A 129 5.27 -9.85 3.43
CA THR A 129 6.35 -8.88 3.71
C THR A 129 6.15 -7.57 2.95
N CYS A 130 5.60 -7.63 1.75
CA CYS A 130 5.30 -6.45 0.92
C CYS A 130 4.00 -5.72 1.32
N ALA A 131 3.19 -6.29 2.21
CA ALA A 131 1.89 -5.75 2.60
C ALA A 131 1.99 -4.44 3.38
N ARG A 132 3.14 -4.17 4.03
CA ARG A 132 3.44 -2.88 4.68
C ARG A 132 3.88 -1.82 3.69
N PHE A 133 4.64 -2.22 2.67
CA PHE A 133 5.24 -1.33 1.69
C PHE A 133 4.26 -0.91 0.57
N LEU A 134 3.71 -1.88 -0.16
CA LEU A 134 3.00 -1.61 -1.42
C LEU A 134 1.80 -0.66 -1.24
N PRO A 135 0.91 -0.83 -0.24
CA PRO A 135 -0.18 0.11 0.03
C PRO A 135 0.25 1.55 0.25
N GLN A 136 1.44 1.78 0.80
CA GLN A 136 1.96 3.12 1.05
C GLN A 136 2.49 3.79 -0.22
N THR A 137 2.79 3.01 -1.25
CA THR A 137 3.24 3.49 -2.57
C THR A 137 2.11 3.66 -3.58
N MET A 138 0.89 3.23 -3.24
CA MET A 138 -0.32 3.38 -4.05
C MET A 138 -0.90 4.79 -3.94
N GLU A 139 -1.91 5.09 -4.75
CA GLU A 139 -2.56 6.41 -4.75
C GLU A 139 -3.01 6.81 -3.34
N ARG A 140 -2.74 8.06 -2.94
CA ARG A 140 -3.02 8.61 -1.60
C ARG A 140 -2.28 7.91 -0.44
N GLY A 141 -1.34 7.00 -0.74
CA GLY A 141 -0.42 6.40 0.22
C GLY A 141 0.55 7.42 0.84
N ALA A 142 1.35 6.98 1.82
CA ALA A 142 2.35 7.84 2.45
C ALA A 142 3.37 8.39 1.45
N TRP A 143 3.79 7.61 0.45
CA TRP A 143 4.72 8.07 -0.59
C TRP A 143 4.14 9.23 -1.41
N SER A 144 2.91 9.09 -1.92
CA SER A 144 2.25 10.14 -2.71
C SER A 144 2.11 11.44 -1.92
N ARG A 145 1.74 11.35 -0.64
CA ARG A 145 1.65 12.53 0.26
C ARG A 145 3.02 13.16 0.51
N ALA A 146 4.04 12.36 0.79
CA ALA A 146 5.41 12.84 1.00
C ALA A 146 6.00 13.51 -0.26
N VAL A 147 5.72 12.98 -1.45
CA VAL A 147 6.17 13.57 -2.72
C VAL A 147 5.45 14.88 -3.02
N SER A 148 4.12 14.95 -2.82
CA SER A 148 3.38 16.20 -2.98
C SER A 148 3.88 17.29 -2.03
N GLU A 149 4.16 16.92 -0.78
CA GLU A 149 4.74 17.82 0.21
C GLU A 149 6.15 18.28 -0.19
N LEU A 150 7.02 17.34 -0.61
CA LEU A 150 8.36 17.64 -1.10
C LEU A 150 8.32 18.62 -2.29
N GLN A 151 7.38 18.44 -3.22
CA GLN A 151 7.18 19.35 -4.35
C GLN A 151 6.74 20.75 -3.91
N SER A 152 5.94 20.84 -2.84
CA SER A 152 5.57 22.14 -2.28
C SER A 152 6.76 22.81 -1.60
N LEU A 153 7.52 22.06 -0.81
CA LEU A 153 8.70 22.55 -0.09
C LEU A 153 9.82 22.97 -1.06
N ALA A 154 10.00 22.26 -2.16
CA ALA A 154 11.01 22.60 -3.18
C ALA A 154 10.73 23.94 -3.91
N LYS A 155 9.52 24.49 -3.81
CA LYS A 155 9.17 25.80 -4.36
C LYS A 155 9.50 26.96 -3.41
N ASP A 156 9.77 26.67 -2.13
CA ASP A 156 10.23 27.66 -1.17
C ASP A 156 11.72 27.95 -1.41
N ARG A 157 12.01 29.16 -1.94
CA ARG A 157 13.38 29.60 -2.22
C ARG A 157 14.25 29.68 -0.97
N ALA A 158 13.70 30.18 0.14
CA ALA A 158 14.46 30.34 1.38
C ALA A 158 14.83 28.99 1.96
N LEU A 159 13.92 28.01 1.89
CA LEU A 159 14.22 26.63 2.27
C LEU A 159 15.26 25.99 1.33
N ALA A 160 15.12 26.19 0.02
CA ALA A 160 16.03 25.64 -0.98
C ALA A 160 17.47 26.16 -0.83
N GLU A 161 17.64 27.42 -0.47
CA GLU A 161 18.94 28.03 -0.19
C GLU A 161 19.54 27.52 1.14
N ARG A 162 18.70 27.32 2.17
CA ARG A 162 19.16 26.88 3.50
C ARG A 162 19.44 25.39 3.60
N HIS A 163 18.70 24.55 2.88
CA HIS A 163 18.76 23.09 3.00
C HIS A 163 18.86 22.34 1.65
N PRO A 164 19.74 22.75 0.71
CA PRO A 164 19.81 22.14 -0.62
C PRO A 164 20.11 20.64 -0.57
N GLY A 165 21.02 20.22 0.32
CA GLY A 165 21.38 18.81 0.48
C GLY A 165 20.26 17.94 1.04
N GLN A 166 19.37 18.50 1.90
CA GLN A 166 18.24 17.74 2.44
C GLN A 166 17.12 17.56 1.40
N LEU A 167 16.87 18.58 0.57
CA LEU A 167 15.93 18.46 -0.55
C LEU A 167 16.40 17.42 -1.57
N GLU A 168 17.69 17.44 -1.93
CA GLU A 168 18.27 16.45 -2.84
C GLU A 168 18.22 15.03 -2.23
N ARG A 169 18.52 14.89 -0.94
CA ARG A 169 18.37 13.62 -0.22
C ARG A 169 16.93 13.10 -0.25
N ALA A 170 15.95 13.96 0.01
CA ALA A 170 14.53 13.60 -0.02
C ALA A 170 14.10 13.16 -1.43
N LYS A 171 14.60 13.85 -2.47
CA LYS A 171 14.36 13.47 -3.87
C LYS A 171 14.92 12.08 -4.19
N GLN A 172 16.17 11.81 -3.83
CA GLN A 172 16.80 10.50 -4.04
C GLN A 172 16.08 9.38 -3.28
N LEU A 173 15.67 9.63 -2.04
CA LEU A 173 14.85 8.69 -1.26
C LEU A 173 13.53 8.39 -1.97
N SER A 174 12.82 9.42 -2.45
CA SER A 174 11.57 9.27 -3.21
C SER A 174 11.76 8.42 -4.46
N GLU A 175 12.83 8.65 -5.23
CA GLU A 175 13.15 7.87 -6.43
C GLU A 175 13.46 6.41 -6.10
N ARG A 176 14.20 6.13 -5.01
CA ARG A 176 14.45 4.76 -4.56
C ARG A 176 13.18 4.04 -4.13
N VAL A 177 12.30 4.70 -3.38
CA VAL A 177 10.99 4.15 -3.00
C VAL A 177 10.16 3.83 -4.24
N ALA A 178 10.11 4.74 -5.22
CA ALA A 178 9.41 4.52 -6.49
C ALA A 178 10.00 3.33 -7.27
N GLY A 179 11.33 3.24 -7.34
CA GLY A 179 12.03 2.14 -7.99
C GLY A 179 11.72 0.77 -7.37
N ARG A 180 11.69 0.68 -6.04
CA ARG A 180 11.33 -0.55 -5.34
C ARG A 180 9.85 -0.90 -5.48
N SER A 181 8.95 0.08 -5.49
CA SER A 181 7.54 -0.14 -5.80
C SER A 181 7.37 -0.73 -7.20
N LYS A 182 8.05 -0.14 -8.20
CA LYS A 182 8.04 -0.65 -9.58
C LYS A 182 8.56 -2.08 -9.66
N LEU A 183 9.68 -2.39 -9.00
CA LEU A 183 10.23 -3.75 -8.94
C LEU A 183 9.23 -4.71 -8.28
N ALA A 184 8.66 -4.34 -7.13
CA ALA A 184 7.73 -5.21 -6.41
C ALA A 184 6.49 -5.53 -7.26
N ARG A 185 5.90 -4.51 -7.91
CA ARG A 185 4.77 -4.70 -8.83
C ARG A 185 5.14 -5.60 -10.01
N ALA A 186 6.35 -5.44 -10.57
CA ALA A 186 6.82 -6.30 -11.67
C ALA A 186 6.98 -7.77 -11.22
N TYR A 187 7.52 -8.02 -10.02
CA TYR A 187 7.69 -9.38 -9.50
C TYR A 187 6.37 -10.07 -9.13
N LEU A 188 5.39 -9.29 -8.65
CA LEU A 188 4.13 -9.81 -8.15
C LEU A 188 3.04 -9.91 -9.23
N PHE A 189 2.99 -8.97 -10.17
CA PHE A 189 1.87 -8.82 -11.10
C PHE A 189 2.24 -8.98 -12.58
N SER A 190 3.50 -8.82 -12.95
CA SER A 190 3.93 -9.14 -14.32
C SER A 190 4.19 -10.64 -14.39
N GLY A 191 3.15 -11.38 -14.78
CA GLY A 191 3.22 -12.82 -15.00
C GLY A 191 4.42 -13.19 -15.88
N ARG A 192 5.14 -14.23 -15.45
CA ARG A 192 5.94 -15.06 -16.35
C ARG A 192 5.02 -16.06 -17.02
#